data_AF-Q0G9Y4-F1
#
_entry.id   AF-Q0G9Y4-F1
#
_cell.length_a   1.000
_cell.length_b   1.000
_cell.length_c   1.000
_cell.angle_alpha   90.00
_cell.angle_beta   90.00
_cell.angle_gamma   90.00
#
_symmetry.space_group_name_H-M   'P 1'
#
loop_
_entity.id
_entity.type
_entity.pdbx_description
1 polymer ?
#
loop_
_entity_poly.entity_id
_entity_poly.type
_entity_poly.pdbx_seq_one_letter_code
_entity_poly.pdbx_strand_id
1 'polypeptide(L)'
;CGATVITNLFSAIPYMGKSLVEWIWGGFAVDNATLNRFFSFHFILPFIIMGATVLHIMFLHQTGSNNPIGVNCDSARMVLPL
;
A
#
# COMPACT_ATOMS: atom_id res chain seq x y z
N CYS A 1 -19.07 3.62 10.55
CA CYS A 1 -19.86 2.92 9.51
C CYS A 1 -19.04 2.41 8.31
N GLY A 2 -17.94 3.05 7.89
CA GLY A 2 -17.09 2.52 6.79
C GLY A 2 -16.14 1.37 7.19
N ALA A 3 -15.44 1.51 8.33
CA ALA A 3 -14.47 0.51 8.79
C ALA A 3 -15.08 -0.90 8.91
N THR A 4 -16.27 -1.00 9.52
CA THR A 4 -17.01 -2.25 9.68
C THR A 4 -17.28 -2.96 8.35
N VAL A 5 -17.73 -2.24 7.31
CA VAL A 5 -18.06 -2.85 6.02
C VAL A 5 -16.80 -3.35 5.31
N ILE A 6 -15.74 -2.54 5.28
CA ILE A 6 -14.50 -2.88 4.58
C ILE A 6 -13.80 -4.06 5.23
N THR A 7 -13.65 -4.06 6.56
CA THR A 7 -13.02 -5.19 7.25
C THR A 7 -13.87 -6.46 7.18
N ASN A 8 -15.19 -6.34 7.09
CA ASN A 8 -16.06 -7.51 6.91
C ASN A 8 -15.90 -8.20 5.55
N LEU A 9 -15.28 -7.56 4.54
CA LEU A 9 -14.96 -8.24 3.27
C LEU A 9 -14.05 -9.46 3.50
N PHE A 10 -13.17 -9.41 4.50
CA PHE A 10 -12.29 -10.52 4.86
C PHE A 10 -13.03 -11.73 5.45
N SER A 11 -14.26 -11.56 5.91
CA SER A 11 -15.09 -12.67 6.41
C SER A 11 -15.45 -13.69 5.32
N ALA A 12 -15.36 -13.29 4.04
CA ALA A 12 -15.62 -14.16 2.90
C ALA A 12 -14.54 -15.24 2.68
N ILE A 13 -13.41 -15.17 3.39
CA ILE A 13 -12.35 -16.18 3.29
C ILE A 13 -12.81 -17.49 3.98
N PRO A 14 -12.82 -18.64 3.28
CA PRO A 14 -13.25 -19.91 3.87
C PRO A 14 -12.41 -20.31 5.08
N TYR A 15 -13.06 -20.94 6.07
CA TYR A 15 -12.47 -21.46 7.33
C TYR A 15 -11.89 -20.42 8.30
N MET A 16 -11.27 -19.35 7.80
CA MET A 16 -10.50 -18.39 8.60
C MET A 16 -11.05 -16.96 8.57
N GLY A 17 -12.04 -16.65 7.73
CA GLY A 17 -12.51 -15.28 7.52
C GLY A 17 -13.03 -14.61 8.80
N LYS A 18 -13.89 -15.29 9.55
CA LYS A 18 -14.47 -14.74 10.80
C LYS A 18 -13.39 -14.45 11.85
N SER A 19 -12.47 -15.40 12.08
CA SER A 19 -11.39 -15.23 13.05
C SER A 19 -10.41 -14.13 12.63
N LEU A 20 -10.17 -13.96 11.33
CA LEU A 20 -9.35 -12.85 10.81
C LEU A 20 -9.98 -11.49 11.09
N VAL A 21 -11.29 -11.33 10.87
CA VAL A 21 -11.99 -10.07 11.14
C VAL A 21 -11.97 -9.72 12.63
N GLU A 22 -12.27 -10.68 13.50
CA GLU A 22 -12.21 -10.51 14.96
C GLU A 22 -10.79 -10.19 15.43
N TRP A 23 -9.77 -10.79 14.82
CA TRP A 23 -8.37 -10.48 15.09
C TRP A 23 -7.99 -9.06 14.68
N ILE A 24 -8.44 -8.58 13.52
CA ILE A 24 -8.23 -7.19 13.05
C ILE A 24 -8.87 -6.22 14.04
N TRP A 25 -10.12 -6.48 14.46
CA TRP A 25 -10.83 -5.60 15.39
C TRP A 25 -10.27 -5.64 16.81
N GLY A 26 -9.72 -6.78 17.23
CA GLY A 26 -9.32 -7.00 18.62
C GLY A 26 -10.51 -7.22 19.55
N GLY A 27 -11.63 -7.70 19.01
CA GLY A 27 -12.91 -7.86 19.70
C GLY A 27 -14.03 -8.27 18.73
N PHE A 28 -15.27 -8.26 19.19
CA PHE A 28 -16.44 -8.69 18.39
C PHE A 28 -16.99 -7.60 17.46
N ALA A 29 -16.57 -6.36 17.63
CA ALA A 29 -16.99 -5.22 16.82
C ALA A 29 -15.86 -4.18 16.73
N VAL A 30 -16.00 -3.24 15.80
CA VAL A 30 -15.12 -2.08 15.69
C VAL A 30 -15.29 -1.18 16.93
N ASP A 31 -14.24 -1.04 17.72
CA ASP A 31 -14.23 -0.24 18.95
C ASP A 31 -12.84 0.40 19.19
N ASN A 32 -12.58 0.93 20.40
CA ASN A 32 -11.34 1.64 20.77
C ASN A 32 -10.07 0.81 20.53
N ALA A 33 -10.13 -0.52 20.70
CA ALA A 33 -9.02 -1.41 20.36
C ALA A 33 -8.67 -1.33 18.86
N THR A 34 -9.67 -1.28 17.99
CA THR A 34 -9.49 -1.14 16.54
C THR A 34 -8.94 0.24 16.19
N LEU A 35 -9.45 1.31 16.82
CA LEU A 35 -9.00 2.69 16.57
C LEU A 35 -7.51 2.88 16.86
N ASN A 36 -7.05 2.42 18.03
CA ASN A 36 -5.64 2.54 18.41
C ASN A 36 -4.72 1.75 17.47
N ARG A 37 -5.14 0.56 17.03
CA ARG A 37 -4.37 -0.23 16.05
C ARG A 37 -4.32 0.45 14.69
N PHE A 38 -5.45 0.99 14.23
CA PHE A 38 -5.52 1.69 12.95
C PHE A 38 -4.67 2.95 12.95
N PHE A 39 -4.62 3.67 14.07
CA PHE A 39 -3.69 4.79 14.23
C PHE A 39 -2.23 4.34 14.10
N SER A 40 -1.83 3.28 14.81
CA SER A 40 -0.46 2.74 14.71
C SER A 40 -0.11 2.28 13.29
N PHE A 41 -1.02 1.60 12.59
CA PHE A 41 -0.82 1.21 11.19
C PHE A 41 -0.74 2.43 10.27
N HIS A 42 -1.65 3.39 10.42
CA HIS A 42 -1.65 4.62 9.65
C HIS A 42 -0.37 5.43 9.86
N PHE A 43 0.20 5.40 11.07
CA PHE A 43 1.45 6.08 11.37
C PHE A 43 2.65 5.40 10.69
N ILE A 44 2.74 4.07 10.71
CA ILE A 44 3.91 3.35 10.15
C ILE A 44 3.85 3.20 8.63
N LEU A 45 2.66 3.04 8.04
CA LEU A 45 2.50 2.77 6.61
C LEU A 45 3.11 3.83 5.69
N PRO A 46 3.00 5.14 5.95
CA PRO A 46 3.66 6.17 5.16
C PRO A 46 5.18 5.98 5.04
N PHE A 47 5.84 5.51 6.11
CA PHE A 47 7.28 5.23 6.08
C PHE A 47 7.60 3.98 5.27
N ILE A 48 6.74 2.94 5.34
CA ILE A 48 6.86 1.75 4.50
C ILE A 48 6.69 2.13 3.01
N ILE A 49 5.69 2.96 2.70
CA ILE A 49 5.44 3.47 1.35
C ILE A 49 6.66 4.27 0.87
N MET A 50 7.23 5.14 1.70
CA MET A 50 8.45 5.87 1.36
C MET A 50 9.60 4.92 0.99
N GLY A 51 9.82 3.85 1.76
CA GLY A 51 10.80 2.82 1.44
C GLY A 51 10.51 2.11 0.11
N ALA A 52 9.25 1.75 -0.13
CA ALA A 52 8.82 1.16 -1.40
C ALA A 52 9.00 2.11 -2.59
N THR A 53 8.77 3.42 -2.39
CA THR A 53 9.01 4.46 -3.41
C THR A 53 10.48 4.58 -3.76
N VAL A 54 11.39 4.53 -2.78
CA VAL A 54 12.84 4.52 -3.05
C VAL A 54 13.23 3.29 -3.88
N LEU A 55 12.75 2.10 -3.52
CA LEU A 55 13.00 0.88 -4.30
C LEU A 55 12.43 0.99 -5.72
N HIS A 56 11.22 1.52 -5.86
CA HIS A 56 10.59 1.75 -7.16
C HIS A 56 11.42 2.70 -8.04
N ILE A 57 11.88 3.82 -7.49
CA ILE A 57 12.72 4.80 -8.20
C ILE A 57 14.09 4.18 -8.54
N MET A 58 14.67 3.36 -7.66
CA MET A 58 15.94 2.67 -7.95
C MET A 58 15.84 1.80 -9.20
N PHE A 59 14.78 0.99 -9.33
CA PHE A 59 14.56 0.19 -10.53
C PHE A 59 14.25 1.04 -11.75
N LEU A 60 13.47 2.11 -11.60
CA LEU A 60 13.23 3.07 -12.67
C LEU A 60 14.53 3.73 -13.15
N HIS A 61 15.46 4.04 -12.25
CA HIS A 61 16.77 4.60 -12.60
C HIS A 61 17.65 3.63 -13.37
N GLN A 62 17.51 2.31 -13.17
CA GLN A 62 18.28 1.30 -13.91
C GLN A 62 17.85 1.20 -15.37
N THR A 63 16.55 1.27 -15.66
CA THR A 63 16.02 1.17 -17.03
C THR A 63 15.79 2.53 -17.69
N GLY A 64 15.65 3.58 -16.90
CA GLY A 64 15.13 4.89 -17.34
C GLY A 64 13.62 4.90 -17.56
N SER A 65 13.06 6.10 -17.73
CA SER A 65 11.65 6.30 -18.10
C SER A 65 11.38 5.86 -19.54
N ASN A 66 10.19 5.30 -19.76
CA ASN A 66 9.68 5.02 -21.10
C ASN A 66 9.14 6.30 -21.77
N ASN A 67 8.83 6.23 -23.06
CA ASN A 67 8.27 7.32 -23.86
C ASN A 67 6.94 6.89 -24.55
N PRO A 68 6.08 7.85 -24.96
CA PRO A 68 4.75 7.55 -25.50
C PRO A 68 4.72 6.68 -26.75
N ILE A 69 5.81 6.66 -27.52
CA ILE A 69 5.95 5.88 -28.76
C ILE A 69 6.67 4.54 -28.54
N GLY A 70 7.16 4.27 -27.32
CA GLY A 70 7.73 2.98 -26.91
C GLY A 70 9.03 2.57 -27.61
N VAL A 71 9.75 3.50 -28.25
CA VAL A 71 11.03 3.19 -28.93
C VAL A 71 12.22 3.52 -28.04
N ASN A 72 13.41 2.96 -28.30
CA ASN A 72 14.61 3.36 -27.55
C ASN A 72 14.96 4.84 -27.86
N CYS A 73 15.06 5.67 -26.82
CA CYS A 73 15.36 7.11 -26.93
C CYS A 73 16.73 7.49 -26.35
N ASP A 74 17.66 6.54 -26.13
CA ASP A 74 18.96 6.83 -25.51
C ASP A 74 19.75 7.89 -26.29
N SER A 75 19.60 7.94 -27.63
CA SER A 75 20.26 8.93 -28.51
C SER A 75 19.66 10.33 -28.46
N ALA A 76 18.42 10.48 -27.97
CA ALA A 76 17.69 11.75 -27.89
C ALA A 76 17.33 12.13 -26.44
N ARG A 77 17.97 11.47 -25.46
CA ARG A 77 17.73 11.74 -24.03
C ARG A 77 18.19 13.15 -23.68
N MET A 78 17.24 14.02 -23.34
CA MET A 78 17.55 15.30 -22.70
C MET A 78 17.82 15.07 -21.21
N VAL A 79 18.88 15.70 -20.69
CA VAL A 79 19.18 15.70 -19.26
C VAL A 79 18.30 16.76 -18.60
N LEU A 80 17.52 16.36 -17.60
CA LEU A 80 16.77 17.29 -16.76
C LEU A 80 17.76 18.30 -16.13
N PRO A 81 17.58 19.62 -16.32
CA PRO A 81 18.43 20.60 -15.69
C PRO A 81 18.10 20.64 -14.20
N LEU A 82 19.01 20.10 -13.39
CA LEU A 82 19.12 20.34 -11.95
C LEU A 82 20.44 21.06 -11.71
#